data_AF-A0A8D3BGW2-F1
#
_entry.id   AF-A0A8D3BGW2-F1
#
_cell.length_a   1.000
_cell.length_b   1.000
_cell.length_c   1.000
_cell.angle_alpha   90.00
_cell.angle_beta   90.00
_cell.angle_gamma   90.00
#
_symmetry.space_group_name_H-M   'P 1'
#
loop_
_entity.id
_entity.type
_entity.pdbx_description
1 polymer ?
#
loop_
_entity_poly.entity_id
_entity_poly.type
_entity_poly.pdbx_seq_one_letter_code
_entity_poly.pdbx_strand_id
1 'polypeptide(L)' 'MGPFTSVPTQADTTVIQVVVVLILVTVAVLAFLLYRYLCHNKGDYRTTGELAPGEDPDEEHSNQAASEKKEYFI' A
#
# COMPACT_ATOMS: atom_id res chain seq x y z
N MET A 1 32.96 -36.59 11.49
CA MET A 1 32.22 -35.64 12.35
C MET A 1 30.95 -35.27 11.61
N GLY A 2 29.79 -35.81 12.01
CA GLY A 2 28.51 -35.40 11.42
C GLY A 2 28.02 -34.08 12.04
N PRO A 3 27.13 -33.32 11.38
CA PRO A 3 26.58 -32.10 11.97
C PRO A 3 25.74 -32.50 13.19
N PHE A 4 26.13 -32.03 14.37
CA PHE A 4 25.29 -32.13 15.55
C PHE A 4 24.17 -31.09 15.42
N THR A 5 22.94 -31.56 15.18
CA THR A 5 21.75 -30.71 15.33
C THR A 5 21.52 -30.53 16.81
N SER A 6 21.92 -29.38 17.37
CA SER A 6 21.62 -29.06 18.77
C SER A 6 20.13 -28.78 18.94
N VAL A 7 19.54 -29.29 20.02
CA VAL A 7 18.16 -28.97 20.40
C VAL A 7 18.09 -27.47 20.71
N PRO A 8 17.16 -26.71 20.09
CA PRO A 8 17.04 -25.29 20.37
C PRO A 8 16.70 -25.06 21.83
N THR A 9 17.37 -24.09 22.46
CA THR A 9 17.08 -23.68 23.83
C THR A 9 15.75 -22.92 23.90
N GLN A 10 15.19 -22.75 25.11
CA GLN A 10 13.94 -22.00 25.30
C GLN A 10 14.04 -20.54 24.80
N ALA A 11 15.22 -19.94 24.90
CA ALA A 11 15.47 -18.61 24.34
C ALA A 11 15.36 -18.64 22.80
N ASP A 12 15.97 -19.63 22.15
CA ASP A 12 15.93 -19.79 20.69
C ASP A 12 14.50 -19.99 20.18
N THR A 13 13.70 -20.82 20.86
CA THR A 13 12.30 -21.05 20.48
C THR A 13 11.45 -19.79 20.61
N THR A 14 11.68 -19.00 21.65
CA THR A 14 10.99 -17.71 21.86
C THR A 14 11.33 -16.73 20.75
N VAL A 15 12.61 -16.60 20.39
CA VAL A 15 13.06 -15.72 19.30
C VAL A 15 12.44 -16.17 17.98
N ILE A 16 12.46 -17.47 17.68
CA ILE A 16 11.85 -18.03 16.47
C ILE A 16 10.36 -17.68 16.41
N GLN A 17 9.62 -17.86 17.50
CA GLN A 17 8.20 -17.51 17.55
C GLN A 17 7.94 -16.03 17.27
N VAL A 18 8.70 -15.13 17.91
CA VAL A 18 8.56 -13.69 17.70
C VAL A 18 8.86 -13.31 16.24
N VAL A 19 9.93 -13.87 15.66
CA VAL A 19 10.29 -13.61 14.25
C VAL A 19 9.20 -14.10 13.32
N VAL A 20 8.65 -15.30 13.54
CA VAL A 20 7.54 -15.83 12.74
C VAL A 20 6.33 -14.92 12.82
N VAL A 21 5.92 -14.49 14.01
CA VAL A 21 4.79 -13.58 14.19
C VAL A 21 5.05 -12.24 13.48
N LEU A 22 6.26 -11.69 13.60
CA LEU A 22 6.62 -10.42 12.97
C LEU A 22 6.58 -10.51 11.44
N ILE A 23 7.04 -11.63 10.87
CA ILE A 23 6.94 -11.89 9.43
C ILE A 23 5.47 -11.97 9.01
N LEU A 24 4.64 -12.73 9.73
CA LEU A 24 3.22 -12.87 9.40
C LEU A 24 2.48 -11.52 9.46
N VAL A 25 2.75 -10.70 10.49
CA VAL A 25 2.18 -9.35 10.60
C VAL A 25 2.63 -8.48 9.43
N THR A 26 3.93 -8.51 9.10
CA THR A 26 4.47 -7.73 7.97
C THR A 26 3.81 -8.13 6.65
N VAL A 27 3.69 -9.43 6.37
CA VAL A 27 3.03 -9.94 5.17
C VAL A 27 1.56 -9.54 5.15
N ALA A 28 0.85 -9.63 6.27
CA ALA A 28 -0.55 -9.22 6.36
C ALA A 28 -0.73 -7.71 6.08
N VAL A 29 0.13 -6.85 6.64
CA VAL A 29 0.12 -5.41 6.38
C VAL A 29 0.42 -5.12 4.90
N LEU A 30 1.44 -5.75 4.33
CA LEU A 30 1.76 -5.57 2.91
C LEU A 30 0.62 -6.04 2.01
N ALA A 31 0.03 -7.20 2.29
CA ALA A 31 -1.11 -7.71 1.53
C ALA A 31 -2.31 -6.76 1.63
N PHE A 32 -2.60 -6.20 2.80
CA PHE A 32 -3.66 -5.22 2.99
C PHE A 32 -3.40 -3.92 2.22
N LEU A 33 -2.17 -3.39 2.30
CA LEU A 33 -1.78 -2.18 1.57
C LEU A 33 -1.83 -2.39 0.06
N LEU A 34 -1.33 -3.53 -0.42
CA LEU A 34 -1.41 -3.90 -1.83
C LEU A 34 -2.86 -4.05 -2.26
N TYR A 35 -3.68 -4.79 -1.51
CA TYR A 35 -5.11 -4.94 -1.81
C TYR A 35 -5.80 -3.58 -1.89
N ARG A 36 -5.58 -2.71 -0.90
CA ARG A 36 -6.11 -1.34 -0.91
C ARG A 36 -5.59 -0.56 -2.11
N TYR A 37 -4.29 -0.65 -2.41
CA TYR A 37 -3.67 0.03 -3.54
C TYR A 37 -4.29 -0.43 -4.86
N LEU A 38 -4.42 -1.73 -5.09
CA LEU A 38 -5.05 -2.32 -6.27
C LEU A 38 -6.53 -1.93 -6.38
N CYS A 39 -7.29 -1.95 -5.29
CA CYS A 39 -8.69 -1.54 -5.30
C CYS A 39 -8.87 -0.02 -5.44
N HIS A 40 -7.92 0.79 -4.97
CA HIS A 40 -7.96 2.24 -5.08
C HIS A 40 -7.41 2.73 -6.42
N ASN A 41 -6.48 1.97 -7.01
CA ASN A 41 -5.98 2.23 -8.34
C ASN A 41 -7.03 1.75 -9.35
N LYS A 42 -7.94 2.67 -9.71
CA LYS A 42 -9.05 2.46 -10.65
C LYS A 42 -8.60 2.25 -12.11
N GLY A 43 -7.43 1.65 -12.31
CA GLY A 43 -6.98 1.24 -13.61
C GLY A 43 -6.72 2.39 -14.60
N ASP A 44 -6.26 3.56 -14.13
CA ASP A 44 -5.73 4.60 -15.04
C ASP A 44 -4.32 4.20 -15.56
N TYR A 45 -4.19 2.95 -15.97
CA TYR A 45 -3.05 2.45 -16.70
C TYR A 45 -3.28 2.80 -18.17
N ARG A 46 -3.08 4.07 -18.51
CA ARG A 46 -3.15 4.53 -19.89
C ARG A 46 -2.03 3.88 -20.69
N THR A 47 -2.37 2.88 -21.50
CA THR A 47 -1.50 2.50 -22.61
C THR A 47 -1.72 3.53 -23.70
N THR A 48 -0.69 4.34 -23.98
CA THR A 48 -0.69 5.48 -24.92
C THR A 48 -1.38 6.72 -24.36
N GLY A 49 -0.73 7.89 -24.46
CA GLY A 49 -1.18 9.19 -23.94
C GLY A 49 -2.40 9.78 -24.64
N GLU A 50 -3.33 8.94 -25.07
CA GLU A 50 -4.61 9.33 -25.65
C GLU A 50 -5.64 9.42 -24.52
N LEU A 51 -6.43 10.51 -24.51
CA LEU A 51 -7.55 10.74 -23.57
C LEU A 51 -8.59 9.61 -23.67
N ALA A 52 -9.25 9.31 -22.56
CA ALA A 52 -10.17 8.18 -22.51
C ALA A 52 -11.40 8.65 -23.26
N PRO A 53 -12.11 7.80 -24.01
CA PRO A 53 -13.33 8.24 -24.66
C PRO A 53 -14.33 8.73 -23.59
N GLY A 54 -14.45 10.06 -23.45
CA GLY A 54 -15.24 10.72 -22.40
C GLY A 54 -14.46 11.55 -21.38
N GLU A 55 -13.12 11.61 -21.44
CA GLU A 55 -12.31 12.52 -20.60
C GLU A 55 -12.35 13.92 -21.21
N ASP A 56 -13.07 14.84 -20.57
CA ASP A 56 -13.07 16.24 -20.95
C ASP A 56 -11.67 16.82 -20.65
N PRO A 57 -10.95 17.40 -21.63
CA PRO A 57 -9.59 17.91 -21.45
C PRO A 57 -9.44 19.04 -20.40
N ASP A 58 -10.51 19.48 -19.75
CA ASP A 58 -10.53 20.63 -18.86
C ASP A 58 -10.46 20.28 -17.35
N GLU A 59 -10.42 18.99 -16.95
CA GLU A 59 -10.48 18.63 -15.52
C GLU A 59 -9.14 18.75 -14.74
N GLU A 60 -8.01 19.03 -15.41
CA GLU A 60 -6.71 19.13 -14.72
C GLU A 60 -6.50 20.47 -13.97
N HIS A 61 -7.43 21.43 -14.11
CA HIS A 61 -7.37 22.70 -13.38
C HIS A 61 -8.33 22.83 -12.20
N SER A 62 -9.16 21.82 -11.91
CA SER A 62 -10.14 21.92 -10.82
C SER A 62 -9.64 21.43 -9.45
N ASN A 63 -8.44 20.83 -9.38
CA ASN A 63 -7.90 20.33 -8.11
C ASN A 63 -7.09 21.37 -7.31
N GLN A 64 -6.77 22.54 -7.88
CA GLN A 64 -6.02 23.57 -7.15
C GLN A 64 -6.86 24.80 -6.76
N ALA A 65 -7.98 25.06 -7.45
CA ALA A 65 -8.81 26.25 -7.20
C ALA A 65 -9.93 26.05 -6.15
N ALA A 66 -10.30 24.80 -5.83
CA ALA A 66 -11.39 24.52 -4.89
C ALA A 66 -11.04 24.73 -3.40
N SER A 67 -9.76 24.98 -3.07
CA SER A 67 -9.30 25.06 -1.68
C SER A 67 -9.39 26.44 -1.03
N GLU A 68 -9.61 27.56 -1.75
CA GLU A 68 -9.32 28.87 -1.14
C GLU A 68 -10.25 30.05 -1.45
N LYS A 69 -11.53 29.83 -1.74
CA LYS A 69 -12.51 30.94 -1.71
C LYS A 69 -13.69 30.63 -0.79
N LYS A 70 -13.43 30.72 0.52
CA LYS A 70 -14.49 30.98 1.50
C LYS A 70 -14.81 32.48 1.42
N GLU A 71 -15.79 32.77 0.59
CA GLU A 71 -16.42 34.09 0.49
C GLU A 71 -17.10 34.41 1.83
N TYR A 72 -16.64 35.46 2.51
CA TYR A 72 -17.33 36.02 3.68
C TYR A 72 -18.28 37.10 3.17
N PHE A 73 -19.58 36.83 3.20
CA PHE A 73 -20.61 37.87 3.20
C PHE A 73 -21.37 37.80 4.52
N ILE A 74 -21.03 38.73 5.43
CA ILE A 74 -21.91 39.32 6.44
C ILE A 74 -21.57 40.80 6.50
#